data_AF-A0A517YP56-F1
#
_entry.id   AF-A0A517YP56-F1
#
_cell.length_a   1.000
_cell.length_b   1.000
_cell.length_c   1.000
_cell.angle_alpha   90.00
_cell.angle_beta   90.00
_cell.angle_gamma   90.00
#
_symmetry.space_group_name_H-M   'P 1'
#
loop_
_entity.id
_entity.type
_entity.pdbx_description
1 polymer ?
#
loop_
_entity_poly.entity_id
_entity_poly.type
_entity_poly.pdbx_seq_one_letter_code
_entity_poly.pdbx_strand_id
1 'polypeptide(L)'
;MKHILITLFTVLLLLHTTHAQPAAILTYPIVDTNQIRSFDNHSRISIPSPNQPFFGQDANYTGLTPAYRNNKDGTITDLNTGLMWQQSYQRATYQQALSGAAKCRTASHSDWRLPTIKELYSLILFSGTDPDPQASSSSSIPFIDDQFFDFSFGNTSRNERIIDVQFWSSTQYTSTTMHGNKTVFGLNLADGRIKGYPKTSPHNPNQKRLVRYVRSNPDYGKNHFIDNNDGTITDLATGLTWAKNDSDKPMTWQQALEYCNKLNLADQKDWRLPNAKELQSIVDYTRSPDATHSPAINPIFNTTAIKNEGNKTDYPQFWTSTTHQSQRGGQAAVYIAFGRALGYMTSGPPNQNRRSTSKTKLMDVHGAGAQRSDLKSGNPKDYPHGLGPQGDVIRIYNYVRPVRSGAANITTTEPPLTKQEKQQYKQSNPALDNFINRLDHNGDNKVSRSEFDGPSQHFKYLDRNNDNYITLDEAPSGPPNQQAPPPRKRR
;
A
#
# COMPACT_ATOMS: atom_id res chain seq x y z
N MET A 1 -30.86 48.74 69.41
CA MET A 1 -29.56 48.39 68.79
C MET A 1 -29.86 47.48 67.60
N LYS A 2 -29.59 47.94 66.38
CA LYS A 2 -29.85 47.20 65.13
C LYS A 2 -28.71 46.21 64.91
N HIS A 3 -29.00 44.92 64.82
CA HIS A 3 -28.02 43.91 64.39
C HIS A 3 -28.18 43.66 62.90
N ILE A 4 -27.13 43.99 62.15
CA ILE A 4 -26.98 43.73 60.72
C ILE A 4 -26.46 42.30 60.58
N LEU A 5 -27.21 41.45 59.87
CA LEU A 5 -26.77 40.10 59.50
C LEU A 5 -26.10 40.20 58.12
N ILE A 6 -24.78 40.02 58.06
CA ILE A 6 -24.01 39.97 56.81
C ILE A 6 -23.94 38.51 56.37
N THR A 7 -24.62 38.17 55.28
CA THR A 7 -24.54 36.84 54.65
C THR A 7 -23.33 36.83 53.71
N LEU A 8 -22.26 36.13 54.08
CA LEU A 8 -21.12 35.87 53.18
C LEU A 8 -21.51 34.79 52.15
N PHE A 9 -21.50 35.15 50.86
CA PHE A 9 -21.52 34.18 49.76
C PHE A 9 -20.07 33.75 49.46
N THR A 10 -19.72 32.52 49.81
CA THR A 10 -18.45 31.91 49.42
C THR A 10 -18.60 31.33 48.01
N VAL A 11 -18.00 31.99 47.01
CA VAL A 11 -17.90 31.46 45.65
C VAL A 11 -16.78 30.42 45.63
N LEU A 12 -17.13 29.14 45.53
CA LEU A 12 -16.18 28.04 45.35
C LEU A 12 -15.78 27.98 43.87
N LEU A 13 -14.62 28.51 43.52
CA LEU A 13 -14.05 28.39 42.17
C LEU A 13 -13.49 26.96 42.00
N LEU A 14 -14.24 26.10 41.31
CA LEU A 14 -13.75 24.78 40.87
C LEU A 14 -12.75 24.97 39.73
N LEU A 15 -11.46 25.00 40.05
CA LEU A 15 -10.38 24.87 39.07
C LEU A 15 -10.41 23.46 38.47
N HIS A 16 -11.03 23.30 37.31
CA HIS A 16 -10.89 22.09 36.50
C HIS A 16 -9.50 22.10 35.86
N THR A 17 -8.52 21.49 36.53
CA THR A 17 -7.26 21.12 35.89
C THR A 17 -7.54 19.99 34.91
N THR A 18 -7.74 20.31 33.64
CA THR A 18 -7.70 19.34 32.55
C THR A 18 -6.30 18.74 32.51
N HIS A 19 -6.11 17.59 33.16
CA HIS A 19 -4.92 16.78 32.95
C HIS A 19 -5.05 16.23 31.53
N ALA A 20 -4.32 16.83 30.58
CA ALA A 20 -4.09 16.19 29.29
C ALA A 20 -3.41 14.85 29.59
N GLN A 21 -4.09 13.73 29.35
CA GLN A 21 -3.43 12.44 29.37
C GLN A 21 -2.28 12.50 28.36
N PRO A 22 -1.06 12.06 28.74
CA PRO A 22 0.01 11.93 27.75
C PRO A 22 -0.49 11.00 26.64
N ALA A 23 -0.29 11.40 25.39
CA ALA A 23 -0.63 10.56 24.25
C ALA A 23 -0.02 9.17 24.44
N ALA A 24 -0.83 8.12 24.26
CA ALA A 24 -0.37 6.75 24.42
C ALA A 24 0.82 6.49 23.47
N ILE A 25 1.94 6.00 24.02
CA ILE A 25 3.11 5.63 23.22
C ILE A 25 2.77 4.32 22.51
N LEU A 26 2.60 4.37 21.19
CA LEU A 26 2.37 3.19 20.35
C LEU A 26 3.65 2.35 20.24
N THR A 27 3.57 1.04 20.46
CA THR A 27 4.69 0.11 20.26
C THR A 27 4.83 -0.32 18.79
N TYR A 28 3.74 -0.23 18.04
CA TYR A 28 3.69 -0.53 16.61
C TYR A 28 3.06 0.62 15.81
N PRO A 29 3.67 1.82 15.79
CA PRO A 29 3.17 2.92 14.98
C PRO A 29 3.30 2.59 13.49
N ILE A 30 2.19 2.69 12.76
CA ILE A 30 2.16 2.42 11.33
C ILE A 30 2.54 3.70 10.58
N VAL A 31 3.69 3.65 9.92
CA VAL A 31 4.15 4.73 9.04
C VAL A 31 3.30 4.76 7.79
N ASP A 32 3.00 5.95 7.28
CA ASP A 32 2.23 6.16 6.06
C ASP A 32 2.87 5.48 4.84
N THR A 33 2.07 5.16 3.81
CA THR A 33 2.56 4.59 2.55
C THR A 33 3.28 5.63 1.69
N ASN A 34 3.10 6.92 1.99
CA ASN A 34 3.53 8.07 1.22
C ASN A 34 2.87 8.16 -0.18
N GLN A 35 1.72 7.50 -0.38
CA GLN A 35 0.96 7.64 -1.61
C GLN A 35 0.11 8.92 -1.55
N ILE A 36 0.63 9.98 -2.13
CA ILE A 36 0.01 11.32 -2.14
C ILE A 36 -0.74 11.65 -3.44
N ARG A 37 -0.77 10.70 -4.40
CA ARG A 37 -1.44 10.86 -5.70
C ARG A 37 -2.71 10.03 -5.74
N SER A 38 -3.76 10.60 -6.32
CA SER A 38 -5.04 9.92 -6.49
C SER A 38 -5.15 9.27 -7.87
N PHE A 39 -5.91 8.18 -7.94
CA PHE A 39 -6.10 7.39 -9.15
C PHE A 39 -7.55 6.96 -9.29
N ASP A 40 -8.01 6.88 -10.54
CA ASP A 40 -9.23 6.14 -10.88
C ASP A 40 -8.88 4.66 -11.17
N ASN A 41 -9.72 3.98 -11.97
CA ASN A 41 -9.49 2.59 -12.39
C ASN A 41 -8.31 2.41 -13.36
N HIS A 42 -7.72 3.48 -13.89
CA HIS A 42 -6.72 3.42 -14.95
C HIS A 42 -5.54 4.37 -14.74
N SER A 43 -5.83 5.62 -14.41
CA SER A 43 -4.90 6.74 -14.52
C SER A 43 -4.92 7.58 -13.26
N ARG A 44 -3.92 8.47 -13.17
CA ARG A 44 -3.91 9.52 -12.15
C ARG A 44 -5.12 10.44 -12.35
N ILE A 45 -5.68 10.92 -11.25
CA ILE A 45 -6.71 11.94 -11.19
C ILE A 45 -6.34 12.98 -10.13
N SER A 46 -6.90 14.18 -10.25
CA SER A 46 -6.92 15.16 -9.15
C SER A 46 -7.54 14.53 -7.91
N ILE A 47 -7.08 14.94 -6.73
CA ILE A 47 -7.60 14.43 -5.47
C ILE A 47 -9.12 14.59 -5.37
N PRO A 48 -9.89 13.49 -5.22
CA PRO A 48 -11.34 13.57 -5.18
C PRO A 48 -11.80 14.18 -3.86
N SER A 49 -12.82 15.04 -3.92
CA SER A 49 -13.51 15.59 -2.75
C SER A 49 -14.46 14.55 -2.13
N PRO A 50 -14.89 14.73 -0.86
CA PRO A 50 -15.94 13.90 -0.26
C PRO A 50 -17.18 13.81 -1.17
N ASN A 51 -17.74 12.60 -1.30
CA ASN A 51 -18.86 12.23 -2.18
C ASN A 51 -18.54 12.13 -3.69
N GLN A 52 -17.31 12.40 -4.13
CA GLN A 52 -16.90 12.09 -5.49
C GLN A 52 -16.48 10.61 -5.63
N PRO A 53 -16.62 10.02 -6.82
CA PRO A 53 -16.02 8.71 -7.11
C PRO A 53 -14.55 8.66 -6.70
N PHE A 54 -14.11 7.50 -6.20
CA PHE A 54 -12.74 7.26 -5.75
C PHE A 54 -12.27 8.07 -4.53
N PHE A 55 -13.16 8.82 -3.85
CA PHE A 55 -12.87 9.36 -2.53
C PHE A 55 -12.67 8.24 -1.49
N GLY A 56 -11.76 8.45 -0.55
CA GLY A 56 -11.40 7.49 0.51
C GLY A 56 -10.24 6.58 0.13
N GLN A 57 -9.52 6.89 -0.97
CA GLN A 57 -8.28 6.20 -1.32
C GLN A 57 -7.11 6.70 -0.45
N ASP A 58 -5.94 6.06 -0.55
CA ASP A 58 -4.78 6.33 0.33
C ASP A 58 -4.42 7.83 0.38
N ALA A 59 -4.32 8.45 -0.79
CA ALA A 59 -3.99 9.88 -0.93
C ALA A 59 -5.02 10.85 -0.33
N ASN A 60 -6.23 10.39 0.02
CA ASN A 60 -7.19 11.23 0.75
C ASN A 60 -6.89 11.33 2.25
N TYR A 61 -5.95 10.54 2.77
CA TYR A 61 -5.59 10.53 4.18
C TYR A 61 -4.11 10.80 4.35
N THR A 62 -3.77 11.81 5.13
CA THR A 62 -2.39 12.02 5.57
C THR A 62 -2.20 11.22 6.84
N GLY A 63 -1.37 10.17 6.82
CA GLY A 63 -0.98 9.39 7.99
C GLY A 63 0.30 9.90 8.69
N LEU A 64 0.98 9.00 9.41
CA LEU A 64 2.27 9.27 10.03
C LEU A 64 3.40 9.26 8.97
N THR A 65 3.67 10.42 8.36
CA THR A 65 4.67 10.59 7.28
C THR A 65 6.03 9.96 7.65
N PRO A 66 6.66 9.17 6.77
CA PRO A 66 8.00 8.64 6.99
C PRO A 66 9.00 9.72 7.41
N ALA A 67 9.74 9.47 8.48
CA ALA A 67 10.72 10.40 9.01
C ALA A 67 11.99 9.65 9.41
N TYR A 68 13.09 9.96 8.74
CA TYR A 68 14.37 9.29 8.92
C TYR A 68 15.46 10.27 9.36
N ARG A 69 16.42 9.76 10.13
CA ARG A 69 17.67 10.47 10.45
C ARG A 69 18.85 9.60 10.05
N ASN A 70 19.69 10.11 9.14
CA ASN A 70 20.99 9.53 8.89
C ASN A 70 21.95 9.87 10.04
N ASN A 71 22.43 8.86 10.76
CA ASN A 71 23.31 9.05 11.93
C ASN A 71 24.78 9.28 11.54
N LYS A 72 25.11 9.24 10.23
CA LYS A 72 26.45 9.44 9.65
C LYS A 72 27.50 8.41 10.08
N ASP A 73 27.05 7.23 10.49
CA ASP A 73 27.87 6.10 10.95
C ASP A 73 27.51 4.78 10.22
N GLY A 74 26.77 4.87 9.12
CA GLY A 74 26.23 3.74 8.38
C GLY A 74 24.88 3.23 8.91
N THR A 75 24.24 3.95 9.85
CA THR A 75 22.89 3.65 10.34
C THR A 75 21.87 4.76 10.06
N ILE A 76 20.61 4.34 9.87
CA ILE A 76 19.45 5.22 9.71
C ILE A 76 18.49 4.96 10.87
N THR A 77 18.11 6.01 11.59
CA THR A 77 17.04 5.95 12.60
C THR A 77 15.71 6.27 11.94
N ASP A 78 14.73 5.39 12.07
CA ASP A 78 13.33 5.69 11.80
C ASP A 78 12.72 6.37 13.03
N LEU A 79 12.39 7.65 12.90
CA LEU A 79 11.93 8.50 14.00
C LEU A 79 10.50 8.18 14.42
N ASN A 80 9.74 7.47 13.59
CA ASN A 80 8.37 7.07 13.89
C ASN A 80 8.34 5.69 14.56
N THR A 81 9.03 4.71 13.98
CA THR A 81 8.97 3.33 14.45
C THR A 81 9.92 3.03 15.59
N GLY A 82 10.92 3.90 15.82
CA GLY A 82 12.00 3.62 16.77
C GLY A 82 12.94 2.49 16.32
N LEU A 83 12.77 1.99 15.09
CA LEU A 83 13.70 1.05 14.47
C LEU A 83 14.97 1.78 14.03
N MET A 84 16.10 1.09 14.11
CA MET A 84 17.36 1.56 13.53
C MET A 84 17.85 0.53 12.53
N TRP A 85 18.20 1.01 11.34
CA TRP A 85 18.53 0.20 10.18
C TRP A 85 19.98 0.40 9.77
N GLN A 86 20.59 -0.62 9.16
CA GLN A 86 21.77 -0.39 8.33
C GLN A 86 21.38 0.49 7.13
N GLN A 87 22.24 1.43 6.76
CA GLN A 87 22.09 2.25 5.55
C GLN A 87 22.40 1.48 4.26
N SER A 88 23.35 0.55 4.30
CA SER A 88 23.72 -0.29 3.17
C SER A 88 23.03 -1.65 3.20
N TYR A 89 23.20 -2.44 2.14
CA TYR A 89 22.76 -3.82 2.06
C TYR A 89 23.82 -4.72 1.44
N GLN A 90 23.64 -6.03 1.61
CA GLN A 90 24.55 -7.05 1.07
C GLN A 90 23.78 -8.24 0.49
N ARG A 91 24.41 -9.01 -0.40
CA ARG A 91 23.85 -10.26 -0.94
C ARG A 91 24.24 -11.46 -0.09
N ALA A 92 23.27 -12.23 0.37
CA ALA A 92 23.50 -13.44 1.16
C ALA A 92 22.48 -14.54 0.84
N THR A 93 22.87 -15.80 1.03
CA THR A 93 21.89 -16.91 1.15
C THR A 93 21.07 -16.70 2.43
N TYR A 94 19.93 -17.36 2.55
CA TYR A 94 19.08 -17.20 3.73
C TYR A 94 19.80 -17.59 5.04
N GLN A 95 20.59 -18.67 5.04
CA GLN A 95 21.36 -19.07 6.22
C GLN A 95 22.48 -18.09 6.58
N GLN A 96 23.12 -17.49 5.57
CA GLN A 96 24.10 -16.42 5.77
C GLN A 96 23.44 -15.14 6.30
N ALA A 97 22.21 -14.83 5.86
CA ALA A 97 21.45 -13.69 6.37
C ALA A 97 21.11 -13.86 7.86
N LEU A 98 20.67 -15.05 8.29
CA LEU A 98 20.39 -15.34 9.70
C LEU A 98 21.66 -15.26 10.56
N SER A 99 22.71 -15.98 10.17
CA SER A 99 23.96 -16.04 10.95
C SER A 99 24.79 -14.76 10.88
N GLY A 100 24.64 -13.97 9.81
CA GLY A 100 25.33 -12.70 9.63
C GLY A 100 24.80 -11.60 10.56
N ALA A 101 23.54 -11.66 10.98
CA ALA A 101 22.97 -10.66 11.89
C ALA A 101 23.71 -10.61 13.23
N ALA A 102 23.95 -11.77 13.86
CA ALA A 102 24.70 -11.88 15.12
C ALA A 102 26.17 -11.42 15.01
N LYS A 103 26.73 -11.42 13.79
CA LYS A 103 28.10 -10.98 13.49
C LYS A 103 28.16 -9.50 13.09
N CYS A 104 27.02 -8.88 12.79
CA CYS A 104 26.98 -7.48 12.35
C CYS A 104 27.47 -6.56 13.47
N ARG A 105 28.33 -5.60 13.12
CA ARG A 105 28.92 -4.60 14.02
C ARG A 105 28.83 -3.17 13.46
N THR A 106 27.87 -2.90 12.57
CA THR A 106 27.65 -1.55 12.04
C THR A 106 27.43 -0.57 13.19
N ALA A 107 28.14 0.56 13.15
CA ALA A 107 28.20 1.56 14.23
C ALA A 107 28.52 0.97 15.62
N SER A 108 29.34 -0.08 15.69
CA SER A 108 29.73 -0.78 16.93
C SER A 108 28.59 -1.45 17.71
N HIS A 109 27.37 -1.49 17.17
CA HIS A 109 26.24 -2.20 17.79
C HIS A 109 26.33 -3.71 17.58
N SER A 110 25.84 -4.50 18.55
CA SER A 110 25.96 -5.98 18.54
C SER A 110 24.62 -6.73 18.59
N ASP A 111 23.52 -5.99 18.70
CA ASP A 111 22.12 -6.45 18.82
C ASP A 111 21.36 -6.42 17.49
N TRP A 112 22.08 -6.50 16.37
CA TRP A 112 21.48 -6.56 15.03
C TRP A 112 20.75 -7.88 14.79
N ARG A 113 19.62 -7.79 14.09
CA ARG A 113 18.79 -8.94 13.69
C ARG A 113 18.33 -8.82 12.24
N LEU A 114 18.00 -9.96 11.65
CA LEU A 114 17.29 -9.99 10.36
C LEU A 114 15.85 -9.49 10.60
N PRO A 115 15.37 -8.48 9.86
CA PRO A 115 14.06 -7.89 10.09
C PRO A 115 12.96 -8.93 9.83
N THR A 116 11.89 -8.86 10.61
CA THR A 116 10.63 -9.50 10.24
C THR A 116 10.06 -8.85 8.99
N ILE A 117 9.12 -9.50 8.31
CA ILE A 117 8.49 -8.90 7.13
C ILE A 117 7.68 -7.65 7.50
N LYS A 118 7.09 -7.57 8.70
CA LYS A 118 6.37 -6.36 9.19
C LYS A 118 7.31 -5.17 9.33
N GLU A 119 8.51 -5.37 9.86
CA GLU A 119 9.52 -4.32 9.96
C GLU A 119 10.08 -3.94 8.59
N LEU A 120 10.43 -4.92 7.76
CA LEU A 120 10.93 -4.63 6.43
C LEU A 120 9.89 -3.88 5.57
N TYR A 121 8.60 -4.20 5.76
CA TYR A 121 7.49 -3.52 5.11
C TYR A 121 7.25 -2.08 5.62
N SER A 122 7.76 -1.70 6.81
CA SER A 122 7.64 -0.31 7.26
C SER A 122 8.38 0.67 6.34
N LEU A 123 9.44 0.19 5.67
CA LEU A 123 10.26 0.97 4.74
C LEU A 123 9.63 1.18 3.36
N ILE A 124 8.59 0.41 2.99
CA ILE A 124 8.02 0.50 1.63
C ILE A 124 7.34 1.85 1.43
N LEU A 125 7.55 2.51 0.29
CA LEU A 125 6.85 3.73 -0.10
C LEU A 125 6.08 3.51 -1.41
N PHE A 126 4.76 3.67 -1.38
CA PHE A 126 3.88 3.57 -2.54
C PHE A 126 3.78 4.87 -3.35
N SER A 127 4.69 5.82 -3.11
CA SER A 127 5.12 6.81 -4.10
C SER A 127 6.04 6.22 -5.18
N GLY A 128 6.53 4.98 -4.99
CA GLY A 128 7.29 4.25 -6.00
C GLY A 128 6.47 3.83 -7.21
N THR A 129 7.14 3.57 -8.33
CA THR A 129 6.51 3.14 -9.60
C THR A 129 7.05 1.78 -10.02
N ASP A 130 6.17 0.80 -10.24
CA ASP A 130 6.53 -0.53 -10.72
C ASP A 130 7.16 -0.45 -12.13
N PRO A 131 8.42 -0.88 -12.32
CA PRO A 131 9.08 -0.83 -13.61
C PRO A 131 8.64 -1.98 -14.52
N ASP A 132 8.87 -1.85 -15.83
CA ASP A 132 8.75 -3.01 -16.75
C ASP A 132 9.87 -4.02 -16.46
N PRO A 133 9.55 -5.24 -15.96
CA PRO A 133 10.57 -6.21 -15.61
C PRO A 133 11.40 -6.74 -16.79
N GLN A 134 11.02 -6.42 -18.05
CA GLN A 134 11.78 -6.74 -19.26
C GLN A 134 12.68 -5.59 -19.74
N ALA A 135 12.61 -4.41 -19.12
CA ALA A 135 13.46 -3.29 -19.51
C ALA A 135 14.93 -3.54 -19.17
N SER A 136 15.83 -2.98 -19.99
CA SER A 136 17.29 -3.10 -19.82
C SER A 136 17.84 -2.17 -18.74
N SER A 137 17.11 -1.09 -18.42
CA SER A 137 17.35 -0.12 -17.35
C SER A 137 16.02 0.44 -16.85
N SER A 138 16.04 1.17 -15.74
CA SER A 138 14.84 1.76 -15.14
C SER A 138 15.12 3.17 -14.65
N SER A 139 14.23 4.10 -14.98
CA SER A 139 14.11 5.42 -14.37
C SER A 139 12.93 5.50 -13.39
N SER A 140 12.30 4.36 -13.07
CA SER A 140 11.21 4.30 -12.10
C SER A 140 11.67 4.73 -10.71
N ILE A 141 10.77 5.37 -9.98
CA ILE A 141 10.96 5.71 -8.57
C ILE A 141 10.94 4.40 -7.76
N PRO A 142 11.96 4.10 -6.93
CA PRO A 142 11.96 2.90 -6.11
C PRO A 142 10.90 2.97 -5.00
N PHE A 143 10.50 1.82 -4.46
CA PHE A 143 9.54 1.74 -3.35
C PHE A 143 10.22 1.94 -1.98
N ILE A 144 11.29 2.72 -1.91
CA ILE A 144 12.02 3.06 -0.68
C ILE A 144 12.54 4.49 -0.80
N ASP A 145 12.76 5.16 0.33
CA ASP A 145 13.43 6.45 0.38
C ASP A 145 14.94 6.26 0.09
N ASP A 146 15.33 6.45 -1.16
CA ASP A 146 16.71 6.30 -1.63
C ASP A 146 17.62 7.49 -1.28
N GLN A 147 17.09 8.52 -0.61
CA GLN A 147 17.91 9.58 -0.01
C GLN A 147 18.55 9.12 1.31
N PHE A 148 17.91 8.19 2.02
CA PHE A 148 18.40 7.63 3.29
C PHE A 148 18.95 6.23 3.14
N PHE A 149 18.39 5.40 2.26
CA PHE A 149 18.75 4.00 2.15
C PHE A 149 19.41 3.70 0.81
N ASP A 150 20.57 3.04 0.85
CA ASP A 150 21.22 2.62 -0.38
C ASP A 150 20.27 1.73 -1.19
N PHE A 151 20.11 2.03 -2.47
CA PHE A 151 19.26 1.29 -3.39
C PHE A 151 19.88 1.27 -4.80
N SER A 152 19.74 0.14 -5.48
CA SER A 152 20.00 0.04 -6.92
C SER A 152 19.05 -0.96 -7.57
N PHE A 153 18.53 -0.64 -8.75
CA PHE A 153 17.92 -1.66 -9.61
C PHE A 153 18.95 -2.74 -9.98
N GLY A 154 18.47 -3.93 -10.32
CA GLY A 154 19.33 -5.03 -10.75
C GLY A 154 20.12 -4.70 -12.02
N ASN A 155 21.31 -5.28 -12.15
CA ASN A 155 22.25 -4.96 -13.21
C ASN A 155 22.19 -5.98 -14.37
N THR A 156 21.64 -5.56 -15.51
CA THR A 156 21.49 -6.39 -16.71
C THR A 156 22.80 -6.82 -17.35
N SER A 157 23.89 -6.03 -17.20
CA SER A 157 25.24 -6.45 -17.62
C SER A 157 25.80 -7.62 -16.80
N ARG A 158 25.20 -7.92 -15.65
CA ARG A 158 25.52 -9.06 -14.78
C ARG A 158 24.47 -10.17 -14.86
N ASN A 159 23.64 -10.18 -15.91
CA ASN A 159 22.57 -11.14 -16.12
C ASN A 159 21.50 -11.13 -15.00
N GLU A 160 21.33 -9.98 -14.33
CA GLU A 160 20.23 -9.71 -13.40
C GLU A 160 19.11 -8.99 -14.16
N ARG A 161 17.85 -9.23 -13.79
CA ARG A 161 16.75 -8.32 -14.20
C ARG A 161 16.76 -7.10 -13.31
N ILE A 162 16.25 -5.97 -13.80
CA ILE A 162 16.14 -4.74 -13.01
C ILE A 162 15.35 -4.92 -11.69
N ILE A 163 14.44 -5.90 -11.64
CA ILE A 163 13.63 -6.24 -10.47
C ILE A 163 14.30 -7.26 -9.53
N ASP A 164 15.55 -7.68 -9.76
CA ASP A 164 16.28 -8.65 -8.91
C ASP A 164 16.84 -8.03 -7.61
N VAL A 165 15.93 -7.34 -6.91
CA VAL A 165 16.15 -6.52 -5.70
C VAL A 165 15.28 -7.04 -4.54
N GLN A 166 15.24 -8.37 -4.39
CA GLN A 166 14.48 -8.99 -3.31
C GLN A 166 15.30 -8.98 -2.01
N PHE A 167 14.67 -8.59 -0.91
CA PHE A 167 15.25 -8.62 0.43
C PHE A 167 14.72 -9.81 1.23
N TRP A 168 15.62 -10.48 1.96
CA TRP A 168 15.24 -11.48 2.95
C TRP A 168 14.62 -10.81 4.18
N SER A 169 13.57 -11.43 4.71
CA SER A 169 13.10 -11.21 6.08
C SER A 169 13.34 -12.47 6.92
N SER A 170 13.16 -12.39 8.24
CA SER A 170 13.15 -13.54 9.15
C SER A 170 11.82 -14.29 9.16
N THR A 171 10.77 -13.76 8.52
CA THR A 171 9.42 -14.32 8.54
C THR A 171 9.27 -15.47 7.54
N GLN A 172 9.19 -16.69 8.05
CA GLN A 172 8.98 -17.90 7.25
C GLN A 172 7.49 -18.12 7.00
N TYR A 173 7.14 -18.63 5.82
CA TYR A 173 5.79 -19.14 5.56
C TYR A 173 5.62 -20.48 6.27
N THR A 174 4.46 -20.70 6.89
CA THR A 174 4.18 -21.92 7.67
C THR A 174 3.94 -23.16 6.81
N SER A 175 3.78 -22.99 5.50
CA SER A 175 3.60 -24.06 4.53
C SER A 175 4.66 -23.97 3.42
N THR A 176 4.35 -24.49 2.24
CA THR A 176 5.19 -24.50 1.05
C THR A 176 4.53 -23.76 -0.10
N THR A 177 5.32 -23.11 -0.95
CA THR A 177 4.83 -22.58 -2.24
C THR A 177 5.42 -23.39 -3.39
N MET A 178 5.15 -22.99 -4.64
CA MET A 178 5.78 -23.42 -5.90
C MET A 178 6.66 -24.67 -5.79
N HIS A 179 6.17 -25.82 -6.27
CA HIS A 179 6.89 -27.11 -6.24
C HIS A 179 7.19 -27.67 -4.84
N GLY A 180 6.42 -27.30 -3.82
CA GLY A 180 6.60 -27.82 -2.46
C GLY A 180 7.81 -27.22 -1.73
N ASN A 181 8.30 -26.06 -2.18
CA ASN A 181 9.46 -25.41 -1.59
C ASN A 181 9.10 -24.78 -0.24
N LYS A 182 9.96 -24.98 0.76
CA LYS A 182 9.92 -24.20 2.00
C LYS A 182 10.19 -22.74 1.68
N THR A 183 9.37 -21.85 2.23
CA THR A 183 9.26 -20.48 1.75
C THR A 183 9.48 -19.45 2.85
N VAL A 184 10.10 -18.34 2.49
CA VAL A 184 10.30 -17.16 3.34
C VAL A 184 9.64 -15.97 2.67
N PHE A 185 8.91 -15.16 3.42
CA PHE A 185 8.42 -13.89 2.89
C PHE A 185 9.60 -12.93 2.73
N GLY A 186 9.71 -12.32 1.56
CA GLY A 186 10.65 -11.24 1.30
C GLY A 186 9.95 -10.06 0.69
N LEU A 187 10.61 -8.91 0.73
CA LEU A 187 10.14 -7.67 0.12
C LEU A 187 10.97 -7.34 -1.10
N ASN A 188 10.33 -7.05 -2.23
CA ASN A 188 11.02 -6.49 -3.39
C ASN A 188 10.78 -4.98 -3.45
N LEU A 189 11.81 -4.18 -3.22
CA LEU A 189 11.74 -2.72 -3.21
C LEU A 189 11.85 -2.11 -4.62
N ALA A 190 12.17 -2.91 -5.64
CA ALA A 190 12.09 -2.47 -7.03
C ALA A 190 10.67 -2.58 -7.60
N ASP A 191 9.90 -3.60 -7.19
CA ASP A 191 8.56 -3.89 -7.74
C ASP A 191 7.42 -3.78 -6.69
N GLY A 192 7.74 -3.39 -5.46
CA GLY A 192 6.78 -2.99 -4.42
C GLY A 192 5.89 -4.11 -3.89
N ARG A 193 6.42 -5.32 -3.66
CA ARG A 193 5.62 -6.50 -3.29
C ARG A 193 6.25 -7.39 -2.23
N ILE A 194 5.41 -7.92 -1.33
CA ILE A 194 5.76 -9.07 -0.49
C ILE A 194 5.49 -10.36 -1.27
N LYS A 195 6.51 -11.21 -1.41
CA LYS A 195 6.38 -12.50 -2.11
C LYS A 195 6.96 -13.63 -1.26
N GLY A 196 6.42 -14.83 -1.47
CA GLY A 196 7.02 -16.06 -0.98
C GLY A 196 8.20 -16.47 -1.85
N TYR A 197 9.40 -16.52 -1.27
CA TYR A 197 10.59 -17.00 -1.94
C TYR A 197 11.05 -18.35 -1.38
N PRO A 198 11.43 -19.32 -2.24
CA PRO A 198 12.05 -20.55 -1.79
C PRO A 198 13.29 -20.26 -0.94
N LYS A 199 13.36 -20.87 0.26
CA LYS A 199 14.51 -20.80 1.18
C LYS A 199 15.78 -21.35 0.52
N THR A 200 15.60 -22.38 -0.28
CA THR A 200 16.60 -23.05 -1.11
C THR A 200 15.93 -23.42 -2.42
N SER A 201 16.63 -23.32 -3.54
CA SER A 201 16.16 -23.84 -4.83
C SER A 201 16.99 -25.06 -5.20
N PRO A 202 16.39 -26.21 -5.58
CA PRO A 202 17.15 -27.35 -6.12
C PRO A 202 18.01 -26.97 -7.33
N HIS A 203 17.58 -25.97 -8.10
CA HIS A 203 18.26 -25.49 -9.30
C HIS A 203 19.30 -24.40 -8.99
N ASN A 204 19.25 -23.79 -7.81
CA ASN A 204 20.22 -22.80 -7.35
C ASN A 204 20.32 -22.81 -5.81
N PRO A 205 21.06 -23.76 -5.23
CA PRO A 205 21.19 -23.89 -3.78
C PRO A 205 21.90 -22.68 -3.15
N ASN A 206 22.66 -21.93 -3.95
CA ASN A 206 23.39 -20.73 -3.54
C ASN A 206 22.64 -19.43 -3.90
N GLN A 207 21.32 -19.49 -4.09
CA GLN A 207 20.53 -18.29 -4.39
C GLN A 207 20.70 -17.25 -3.28
N LYS A 208 21.28 -16.10 -3.66
CA LYS A 208 21.45 -14.96 -2.77
C LYS A 208 20.37 -13.93 -3.03
N ARG A 209 19.92 -13.27 -1.97
CA ARG A 209 19.06 -12.08 -2.00
C ARG A 209 19.67 -10.99 -1.13
N LEU A 210 19.11 -9.80 -1.20
CA LEU A 210 19.57 -8.66 -0.43
C LEU A 210 19.23 -8.83 1.05
N VAL A 211 20.06 -8.26 1.90
CA VAL A 211 19.92 -8.28 3.36
C VAL A 211 20.29 -6.92 3.90
N ARG A 212 19.43 -6.40 4.77
CA ARG A 212 19.64 -5.20 5.57
C ARG A 212 19.21 -5.55 6.99
N TYR A 213 20.09 -5.40 7.97
CA TYR A 213 19.77 -5.69 9.35
C TYR A 213 19.09 -4.49 10.02
N VAL A 214 18.31 -4.81 11.05
CA VAL A 214 17.59 -3.87 11.89
C VAL A 214 17.92 -4.13 13.35
N ARG A 215 17.75 -3.11 14.19
CA ARG A 215 17.82 -3.18 15.66
C ARG A 215 16.81 -2.21 16.27
N SER A 216 16.78 -2.16 17.61
CA SER A 216 15.79 -1.39 18.38
C SER A 216 14.34 -1.86 18.15
N ASN A 217 13.40 -1.24 18.88
CA ASN A 217 11.98 -1.57 18.98
C ASN A 217 11.62 -3.05 18.71
N PRO A 218 11.87 -3.96 19.68
CA PRO A 218 11.57 -5.38 19.52
C PRO A 218 10.06 -5.70 19.51
N ASP A 219 9.20 -4.73 19.77
CA ASP A 219 7.74 -4.89 19.82
C ASP A 219 7.04 -4.44 18.53
N TYR A 220 7.79 -3.81 17.60
CA TYR A 220 7.26 -3.48 16.28
C TYR A 220 6.74 -4.74 15.58
N GLY A 221 5.51 -4.70 15.08
CA GLY A 221 4.88 -5.86 14.45
C GLY A 221 4.03 -6.73 15.38
N LYS A 222 4.06 -6.49 16.70
CA LYS A 222 3.24 -7.21 17.69
C LYS A 222 1.97 -6.42 17.99
N ASN A 223 0.82 -6.96 17.59
CA ASN A 223 -0.48 -6.36 17.86
C ASN A 223 -0.94 -6.65 19.30
N HIS A 224 -1.82 -5.79 19.82
CA HIS A 224 -2.52 -5.98 21.09
C HIS A 224 -4.02 -5.74 20.87
N PHE A 225 -4.72 -6.80 20.44
CA PHE A 225 -6.14 -6.73 20.09
C PHE A 225 -7.06 -6.84 21.32
N ILE A 226 -8.09 -6.00 21.34
CA ILE A 226 -9.20 -6.01 22.29
C ILE A 226 -10.50 -6.08 21.47
N ASP A 227 -11.35 -7.06 21.78
CA ASP A 227 -12.72 -7.10 21.28
C ASP A 227 -13.58 -6.12 22.09
N ASN A 228 -14.18 -5.15 21.42
CA ASN A 228 -15.02 -4.15 22.07
C ASN A 228 -16.45 -4.67 22.32
N ASN A 229 -16.78 -5.88 21.85
CA ASN A 229 -18.10 -6.51 21.95
C ASN A 229 -19.24 -5.73 21.28
N ASP A 230 -18.91 -4.84 20.34
CA ASP A 230 -19.85 -4.01 19.56
C ASP A 230 -19.71 -4.24 18.04
N GLY A 231 -18.97 -5.28 17.64
CA GLY A 231 -18.62 -5.55 16.25
C GLY A 231 -17.29 -4.92 15.81
N THR A 232 -16.54 -4.31 16.72
CA THR A 232 -15.21 -3.74 16.46
C THR A 232 -14.10 -4.37 17.30
N ILE A 233 -12.87 -4.26 16.81
CA ILE A 233 -11.65 -4.71 17.49
C ILE A 233 -10.66 -3.54 17.52
N THR A 234 -10.19 -3.16 18.69
CA THR A 234 -9.12 -2.15 18.84
C THR A 234 -7.77 -2.83 18.97
N ASP A 235 -6.78 -2.35 18.21
CA ASP A 235 -5.38 -2.73 18.38
C ASP A 235 -4.64 -1.63 19.13
N LEU A 236 -4.37 -1.84 20.42
CA LEU A 236 -3.69 -0.86 21.26
C LEU A 236 -2.24 -0.60 20.83
N ALA A 237 -1.61 -1.53 20.10
CA ALA A 237 -0.23 -1.37 19.64
C ALA A 237 -0.12 -0.36 18.49
N THR A 238 -1.15 -0.29 17.63
CA THR A 238 -1.20 0.58 16.44
C THR A 238 -2.14 1.79 16.62
N GLY A 239 -3.04 1.74 17.60
CA GLY A 239 -4.09 2.74 17.82
C GLY A 239 -5.25 2.66 16.82
N LEU A 240 -5.29 1.63 15.97
CA LEU A 240 -6.35 1.43 14.98
C LEU A 240 -7.52 0.64 15.56
N THR A 241 -8.72 0.94 15.07
CA THR A 241 -9.91 0.13 15.35
C THR A 241 -10.44 -0.45 14.04
N TRP A 242 -10.78 -1.73 14.07
CA TRP A 242 -11.12 -2.54 12.90
C TRP A 242 -12.53 -3.08 13.01
N ALA A 243 -13.21 -3.23 11.88
CA ALA A 243 -14.42 -4.03 11.82
C ALA A 243 -14.07 -5.50 12.12
N LYS A 244 -14.83 -6.13 13.02
CA LYS A 244 -14.64 -7.54 13.38
C LYS A 244 -15.03 -8.49 12.25
N ASN A 245 -16.11 -8.19 11.55
CA ASN A 245 -16.52 -8.89 10.34
C ASN A 245 -15.90 -8.23 9.10
N ASP A 246 -15.61 -9.02 8.07
CA ASP A 246 -15.33 -8.48 6.74
C ASP A 246 -16.62 -8.12 5.98
N SER A 247 -16.47 -7.76 4.71
CA SER A 247 -17.59 -7.36 3.85
C SER A 247 -18.56 -8.48 3.45
N ASP A 248 -18.31 -9.75 3.82
CA ASP A 248 -19.06 -10.96 3.44
C ASP A 248 -19.08 -11.27 1.92
N LYS A 249 -18.89 -10.25 1.08
CA LYS A 249 -18.93 -10.33 -0.38
C LYS A 249 -17.76 -9.57 -1.01
N PRO A 250 -17.27 -10.05 -2.16
CA PRO A 250 -16.22 -9.37 -2.91
C PRO A 250 -16.80 -8.20 -3.72
N MET A 251 -15.98 -7.18 -3.97
CA MET A 251 -16.38 -5.98 -4.71
C MET A 251 -15.20 -5.36 -5.48
N THR A 252 -15.49 -4.52 -6.46
CA THR A 252 -14.43 -3.78 -7.17
C THR A 252 -13.74 -2.77 -6.25
N TRP A 253 -12.58 -2.27 -6.64
CA TRP A 253 -11.85 -1.32 -5.80
C TRP A 253 -12.64 -0.03 -5.55
N GLN A 254 -13.29 0.53 -6.58
CA GLN A 254 -14.16 1.70 -6.42
C GLN A 254 -15.33 1.44 -5.45
N GLN A 255 -15.96 0.26 -5.56
CA GLN A 255 -17.03 -0.16 -4.65
C GLN A 255 -16.53 -0.34 -3.21
N ALA A 256 -15.29 -0.79 -3.02
CA ALA A 256 -14.66 -0.93 -1.71
C ALA A 256 -14.48 0.41 -0.99
N LEU A 257 -14.02 1.43 -1.71
CA LEU A 257 -13.94 2.80 -1.19
C LEU A 257 -15.32 3.32 -0.78
N GLU A 258 -16.31 3.17 -1.67
CA GLU A 258 -17.68 3.59 -1.41
C GLU A 258 -18.33 2.84 -0.23
N TYR A 259 -18.09 1.53 -0.13
CA TYR A 259 -18.58 0.68 0.95
C TYR A 259 -18.11 1.19 2.31
N CYS A 260 -16.80 1.45 2.46
CA CYS A 260 -16.26 1.97 3.72
C CYS A 260 -16.83 3.36 4.05
N ASN A 261 -16.86 4.28 3.09
CA ASN A 261 -17.36 5.65 3.30
C ASN A 261 -18.84 5.71 3.73
N LYS A 262 -19.63 4.69 3.39
CA LYS A 262 -21.06 4.59 3.74
C LYS A 262 -21.32 3.75 4.98
N LEU A 263 -20.30 3.09 5.52
CA LEU A 263 -20.47 2.17 6.64
C LEU A 263 -20.83 2.94 7.91
N ASN A 264 -21.90 2.49 8.58
CA ASN A 264 -22.22 2.86 9.95
C ASN A 264 -22.13 1.60 10.81
N LEU A 265 -21.11 1.52 11.66
CA LEU A 265 -20.84 0.38 12.54
C LEU A 265 -20.44 0.92 13.91
N ALA A 266 -21.02 0.36 14.97
CA ALA A 266 -20.85 0.81 16.37
C ALA A 266 -21.13 2.33 16.54
N ASP A 267 -22.14 2.85 15.83
CA ASP A 267 -22.50 4.28 15.76
C ASP A 267 -21.40 5.21 15.22
N GLN A 268 -20.38 4.65 14.55
CA GLN A 268 -19.29 5.38 13.92
C GLN A 268 -19.44 5.40 12.40
N LYS A 269 -19.09 6.52 11.78
CA LYS A 269 -19.22 6.78 10.33
C LYS A 269 -17.90 7.16 9.66
N ASP A 270 -16.80 7.17 10.41
CA ASP A 270 -15.44 7.53 9.97
C ASP A 270 -14.66 6.30 9.46
N TRP A 271 -15.37 5.26 9.01
CA TRP A 271 -14.77 4.05 8.47
C TRP A 271 -14.17 4.29 7.09
N ARG A 272 -12.99 3.74 6.86
CA ARG A 272 -12.26 3.84 5.60
C ARG A 272 -11.66 2.50 5.19
N LEU A 273 -11.31 2.40 3.92
CA LEU A 273 -10.51 1.29 3.42
C LEU A 273 -9.07 1.47 3.95
N PRO A 274 -8.46 0.45 4.59
CA PRO A 274 -7.11 0.56 5.13
C PRO A 274 -6.09 0.73 3.99
N ASN A 275 -5.02 1.47 4.23
CA ASN A 275 -3.90 1.47 3.31
C ASN A 275 -3.12 0.14 3.39
N ALA A 276 -2.15 -0.03 2.48
CA ALA A 276 -1.40 -1.28 2.37
C ALA A 276 -0.65 -1.68 3.65
N LYS A 277 -0.07 -0.73 4.38
CA LYS A 277 0.67 -0.99 5.62
C LYS A 277 -0.26 -1.30 6.79
N GLU A 278 -1.39 -0.60 6.87
CA GLU A 278 -2.42 -0.87 7.87
C GLU A 278 -2.99 -2.27 7.73
N LEU A 279 -3.40 -2.67 6.52
CA LEU A 279 -3.96 -4.01 6.31
C LEU A 279 -2.92 -5.11 6.53
N GLN A 280 -1.65 -4.86 6.17
CA GLN A 280 -0.56 -5.80 6.43
C GLN A 280 -0.28 -5.96 7.93
N SER A 281 -0.53 -4.93 8.75
CA SER A 281 -0.25 -4.95 10.19
C SER A 281 -1.05 -6.00 10.97
N ILE A 282 -2.22 -6.40 10.47
CA ILE A 282 -3.07 -7.43 11.09
C ILE A 282 -2.82 -8.84 10.54
N VAL A 283 -1.89 -9.02 9.61
CA VAL A 283 -1.50 -10.35 9.12
C VAL A 283 -0.80 -11.12 10.24
N ASP A 284 -1.28 -12.34 10.48
CA ASP A 284 -0.63 -13.32 11.35
C ASP A 284 0.11 -14.34 10.49
N TYR A 285 1.41 -14.10 10.32
CA TYR A 285 2.30 -14.96 9.52
C TYR A 285 2.55 -16.34 10.13
N THR A 286 2.05 -16.62 11.34
CA THR A 286 2.10 -17.96 11.95
C THR A 286 0.92 -18.85 11.52
N ARG A 287 0.00 -18.31 10.71
CA ARG A 287 -1.25 -18.98 10.31
C ARG A 287 -1.36 -19.07 8.81
N SER A 288 -1.95 -20.15 8.31
CA SER A 288 -2.25 -20.31 6.89
C SER A 288 -3.30 -21.40 6.68
N PRO A 289 -3.98 -21.42 5.51
CA PRO A 289 -4.96 -22.45 5.20
C PRO A 289 -4.38 -23.87 5.28
N ASP A 290 -3.10 -24.04 4.91
CA ASP A 290 -2.45 -25.35 4.84
C ASP A 290 -1.81 -25.79 6.16
N ALA A 291 -1.46 -24.86 7.06
CA ALA A 291 -0.83 -25.19 8.34
C ALA A 291 -1.82 -25.22 9.52
N THR A 292 -2.75 -24.27 9.56
CA THR A 292 -3.66 -24.05 10.70
C THR A 292 -5.13 -24.15 10.34
N HIS A 293 -5.46 -24.49 9.08
CA HIS A 293 -6.84 -24.55 8.58
C HIS A 293 -7.63 -23.24 8.83
N SER A 294 -6.94 -22.11 8.73
CA SER A 294 -7.48 -20.78 9.06
C SER A 294 -6.88 -19.70 8.16
N PRO A 295 -7.44 -18.48 8.13
CA PRO A 295 -6.80 -17.36 7.45
C PRO A 295 -5.53 -16.93 8.20
N ALA A 296 -4.65 -16.21 7.50
CA ALA A 296 -3.44 -15.59 8.04
C ALA A 296 -3.75 -14.32 8.86
N ILE A 297 -4.64 -14.44 9.86
CA ILE A 297 -5.10 -13.36 10.75
C ILE A 297 -5.43 -13.93 12.12
N ASN A 298 -5.37 -13.09 13.16
CA ASN A 298 -5.76 -13.47 14.51
C ASN A 298 -7.23 -13.97 14.56
N PRO A 299 -7.55 -15.09 15.24
CA PRO A 299 -8.91 -15.64 15.33
C PRO A 299 -9.98 -14.73 15.95
N ILE A 300 -9.60 -13.62 16.58
CA ILE A 300 -10.55 -12.62 17.06
C ILE A 300 -11.35 -11.98 15.91
N PHE A 301 -10.79 -11.96 14.70
CA PHE A 301 -11.45 -11.48 13.49
C PHE A 301 -12.26 -12.57 12.80
N ASN A 302 -13.49 -12.25 12.41
CA ASN A 302 -14.31 -13.12 11.57
C ASN A 302 -13.93 -12.90 10.11
N THR A 303 -13.49 -13.96 9.43
CA THR A 303 -13.08 -13.92 8.02
C THR A 303 -13.91 -14.92 7.22
N THR A 304 -14.52 -14.44 6.15
CA THR A 304 -15.37 -15.23 5.26
C THR A 304 -14.55 -16.31 4.57
N ALA A 305 -15.02 -17.56 4.65
CA ALA A 305 -14.43 -18.67 3.91
C ALA A 305 -14.98 -18.69 2.47
N ILE A 306 -14.11 -18.97 1.50
CA ILE A 306 -14.47 -19.01 0.07
C ILE A 306 -14.12 -20.35 -0.55
N LYS A 307 -14.67 -20.61 -1.75
CA LYS A 307 -14.10 -21.58 -2.68
C LYS A 307 -13.17 -20.86 -3.64
N ASN A 308 -11.90 -21.24 -3.65
CA ASN A 308 -10.92 -20.66 -4.57
C ASN A 308 -11.07 -21.23 -5.99
N GLU A 309 -10.21 -20.80 -6.89
CA GLU A 309 -10.19 -21.15 -8.32
C GLU A 309 -9.99 -22.65 -8.57
N GLY A 310 -9.48 -23.38 -7.57
CA GLY A 310 -9.35 -24.84 -7.58
C GLY A 310 -10.47 -25.57 -6.83
N ASN A 311 -11.58 -24.89 -6.52
CA ASN A 311 -12.71 -25.37 -5.73
C ASN A 311 -12.33 -25.88 -4.33
N LYS A 312 -11.24 -25.37 -3.76
CA LYS A 312 -10.82 -25.69 -2.38
C LYS A 312 -11.32 -24.63 -1.42
N THR A 313 -11.60 -25.03 -0.19
CA THR A 313 -11.83 -24.08 0.91
C THR A 313 -10.57 -23.23 1.12
N ASP A 314 -10.77 -21.93 1.14
CA ASP A 314 -9.72 -20.93 1.26
C ASP A 314 -10.27 -19.65 1.88
N TYR A 315 -9.44 -18.61 1.94
CA TYR A 315 -9.81 -17.28 2.41
C TYR A 315 -9.48 -16.21 1.35
N PRO A 316 -10.18 -15.07 1.36
CA PRO A 316 -10.07 -14.11 0.29
C PRO A 316 -8.80 -13.26 0.34
N GLN A 317 -8.63 -12.51 -0.75
CA GLN A 317 -7.74 -11.36 -0.83
C GLN A 317 -8.55 -10.13 -0.43
N PHE A 318 -7.90 -9.17 0.21
CA PHE A 318 -8.54 -7.97 0.73
C PHE A 318 -7.96 -6.73 0.09
N TRP A 319 -8.84 -5.85 -0.39
CA TRP A 319 -8.45 -4.57 -0.95
C TRP A 319 -7.83 -3.66 0.10
N THR A 320 -6.89 -2.86 -0.36
CA THR A 320 -6.38 -1.68 0.34
C THR A 320 -6.78 -0.43 -0.42
N SER A 321 -6.70 0.74 0.22
CA SER A 321 -6.88 2.04 -0.42
C SER A 321 -5.69 2.47 -1.28
N THR A 322 -4.60 1.70 -1.28
CA THR A 322 -3.34 2.02 -1.95
C THR A 322 -3.33 1.51 -3.39
N THR A 323 -3.08 2.40 -4.34
CA THR A 323 -2.81 2.07 -5.75
C THR A 323 -1.41 1.47 -5.89
N HIS A 324 -1.26 0.44 -6.71
CA HIS A 324 0.06 -0.05 -7.11
C HIS A 324 0.40 0.52 -8.49
N GLN A 325 1.01 1.71 -8.51
CA GLN A 325 1.31 2.41 -9.75
C GLN A 325 2.39 1.67 -10.55
N SER A 326 2.19 1.61 -11.87
CA SER A 326 3.18 1.16 -12.84
C SER A 326 3.50 2.26 -13.85
N GLN A 327 4.48 2.02 -14.71
CA GLN A 327 4.74 2.90 -15.87
C GLN A 327 3.52 3.07 -16.80
N ARG A 328 2.54 2.14 -16.75
CA ARG A 328 1.31 2.18 -17.56
C ARG A 328 0.13 2.90 -16.88
N GLY A 329 0.34 3.45 -15.68
CA GLY A 329 -0.70 4.12 -14.90
C GLY A 329 -1.07 3.39 -13.60
N GLY A 330 -2.23 3.73 -13.07
CA GLY A 330 -2.75 3.29 -11.77
C GLY A 330 -3.84 2.20 -11.85
N GLN A 331 -3.77 1.32 -12.85
CA GLN A 331 -4.79 0.29 -13.11
C GLN A 331 -4.97 -0.73 -12.00
N ALA A 332 -3.95 -0.93 -11.17
CA ALA A 332 -3.95 -1.94 -10.11
C ALA A 332 -3.97 -1.30 -8.73
N ALA A 333 -4.65 -1.94 -7.78
CA ALA A 333 -4.59 -1.61 -6.36
C ALA A 333 -3.93 -2.74 -5.59
N VAL A 334 -3.34 -2.41 -4.44
CA VAL A 334 -2.70 -3.37 -3.56
C VAL A 334 -3.77 -4.21 -2.86
N TYR A 335 -3.51 -5.51 -2.76
CA TYR A 335 -4.27 -6.42 -1.90
C TYR A 335 -3.35 -7.19 -0.95
N ILE A 336 -3.91 -7.64 0.17
CA ILE A 336 -3.29 -8.60 1.09
C ILE A 336 -4.04 -9.93 1.02
N ALA A 337 -3.33 -11.04 0.82
CA ALA A 337 -3.92 -12.38 0.77
C ALA A 337 -3.99 -12.98 2.18
N PHE A 338 -5.19 -13.16 2.74
CA PHE A 338 -5.37 -13.89 4.00
C PHE A 338 -5.53 -15.40 3.80
N GLY A 339 -5.87 -15.82 2.58
CA GLY A 339 -5.77 -17.21 2.10
C GLY A 339 -4.56 -17.42 1.18
N ARG A 340 -4.55 -18.53 0.42
CA ARG A 340 -3.44 -18.84 -0.50
C ARG A 340 -3.30 -17.77 -1.57
N ALA A 341 -2.07 -17.37 -1.87
CA ALA A 341 -1.77 -16.43 -2.93
C ALA A 341 -1.48 -17.21 -4.23
N LEU A 342 -2.57 -17.53 -4.94
CA LEU A 342 -2.58 -18.49 -6.04
C LEU A 342 -2.07 -17.92 -7.37
N GLY A 343 -1.54 -18.82 -8.21
CA GLY A 343 -1.16 -18.54 -9.60
C GLY A 343 -1.14 -19.79 -10.48
N TYR A 344 -1.24 -19.57 -11.78
CA TYR A 344 -1.24 -20.60 -12.84
C TYR A 344 0.17 -20.76 -13.44
N MET A 345 1.04 -21.49 -12.75
CA MET A 345 2.40 -21.72 -13.23
C MET A 345 2.47 -22.85 -14.24
N THR A 346 3.27 -22.69 -15.29
CA THR A 346 3.61 -23.77 -16.21
C THR A 346 4.56 -24.77 -15.54
N SER A 347 4.33 -26.06 -15.76
CA SER A 347 5.31 -27.09 -15.40
C SER A 347 6.43 -27.11 -16.45
N GLY A 348 7.50 -26.33 -16.26
CA GLY A 348 8.67 -26.33 -17.14
C GLY A 348 9.76 -25.31 -16.74
N PRO A 349 11.00 -25.43 -17.26
CA PRO A 349 12.07 -24.47 -16.98
C PRO A 349 11.69 -23.04 -17.43
N PRO A 350 12.24 -21.98 -16.82
CA PRO A 350 11.80 -20.59 -17.03
C PRO A 350 11.95 -20.02 -18.44
N ASN A 351 12.58 -20.74 -19.39
CA ASN A 351 12.92 -20.23 -20.71
C ASN A 351 12.47 -21.19 -21.79
N GLN A 352 11.30 -20.92 -22.40
CA GLN A 352 11.05 -20.93 -23.85
C GLN A 352 9.53 -20.76 -24.09
N ASN A 353 9.17 -19.73 -24.88
CA ASN A 353 7.84 -19.48 -25.44
C ASN A 353 6.63 -19.69 -24.50
N ARG A 354 6.27 -18.63 -23.76
CA ARG A 354 5.04 -18.49 -22.95
C ARG A 354 3.73 -18.42 -23.77
N ARG A 355 3.70 -18.99 -24.98
CA ARG A 355 2.49 -19.11 -25.83
C ARG A 355 1.86 -20.51 -25.78
N SER A 356 2.46 -21.47 -25.08
CA SER A 356 1.87 -22.79 -24.88
C SER A 356 0.97 -22.80 -23.64
N THR A 357 -0.33 -22.75 -23.88
CA THR A 357 -1.41 -22.70 -22.88
C THR A 357 -1.77 -24.07 -22.29
N SER A 358 -1.13 -25.16 -22.71
CA SER A 358 -1.63 -26.52 -22.49
C SER A 358 -1.14 -27.23 -21.22
N LYS A 359 -0.32 -26.60 -20.35
CA LYS A 359 0.16 -27.21 -19.08
C LYS A 359 0.41 -26.20 -17.93
N THR A 360 -0.53 -25.30 -17.64
CA THR A 360 -0.50 -24.52 -16.39
C THR A 360 -1.16 -25.28 -15.25
N LYS A 361 -0.62 -25.15 -14.04
CA LYS A 361 -1.15 -25.75 -12.81
C LYS A 361 -1.40 -24.65 -11.79
N LEU A 362 -2.61 -24.62 -11.26
CA LEU A 362 -2.95 -23.76 -10.13
C LEU A 362 -2.21 -24.24 -8.88
N MET A 363 -1.50 -23.32 -8.23
CA MET A 363 -0.80 -23.58 -6.97
C MET A 363 -0.65 -22.30 -6.15
N ASP A 364 -0.31 -22.44 -4.87
CA ASP A 364 0.11 -21.31 -4.04
C ASP A 364 1.51 -20.86 -4.45
N VAL A 365 1.60 -19.65 -5.03
CA VAL A 365 2.84 -19.12 -5.58
C VAL A 365 3.54 -18.15 -4.63
N HIS A 366 2.80 -17.46 -3.75
CA HIS A 366 3.39 -16.48 -2.82
C HIS A 366 3.11 -16.75 -1.34
N GLY A 367 2.14 -17.58 -0.97
CA GLY A 367 1.78 -17.88 0.42
C GLY A 367 0.73 -16.94 1.02
N ALA A 368 -0.05 -17.44 1.99
CA ALA A 368 -0.96 -16.61 2.79
C ALA A 368 -0.20 -15.61 3.66
N GLY A 369 -0.54 -14.33 3.54
CA GLY A 369 0.19 -13.18 4.06
C GLY A 369 0.98 -12.40 3.00
N ALA A 370 0.98 -12.85 1.74
CA ALA A 370 1.56 -12.10 0.63
C ALA A 370 0.79 -10.81 0.34
N GLN A 371 1.53 -9.80 -0.10
CA GLN A 371 1.00 -8.55 -0.63
C GLN A 371 1.30 -8.47 -2.11
N ARG A 372 0.26 -8.29 -2.92
CA ARG A 372 0.35 -8.17 -4.37
C ARG A 372 -0.54 -7.02 -4.84
N SER A 373 -0.88 -7.01 -6.11
CA SER A 373 -1.82 -6.07 -6.69
C SER A 373 -2.73 -6.78 -7.68
N ASP A 374 -3.93 -6.27 -7.82
CA ASP A 374 -4.96 -6.78 -8.72
C ASP A 374 -5.62 -5.58 -9.44
N LEU A 375 -6.23 -5.84 -10.60
CA LEU A 375 -6.85 -4.79 -11.40
C LEU A 375 -8.09 -4.23 -10.68
N LYS A 376 -8.22 -2.89 -10.68
CA LYS A 376 -9.30 -2.19 -9.98
C LYS A 376 -10.69 -2.44 -10.58
N SER A 377 -10.74 -2.74 -11.88
CA SER A 377 -11.95 -2.97 -12.67
C SER A 377 -11.69 -3.92 -13.84
N GLY A 378 -12.76 -4.43 -14.46
CA GLY A 378 -12.71 -5.35 -15.59
C GLY A 378 -13.44 -6.66 -15.30
N ASN A 379 -13.14 -7.70 -16.08
CA ASN A 379 -13.75 -9.01 -15.93
C ASN A 379 -12.67 -10.09 -15.67
N PRO A 380 -12.73 -10.83 -14.54
CA PRO A 380 -11.75 -11.87 -14.21
C PRO A 380 -11.64 -12.98 -15.27
N LYS A 381 -12.72 -13.22 -16.03
CA LYS A 381 -12.74 -14.21 -17.11
C LYS A 381 -11.78 -13.89 -18.25
N ASP A 382 -11.34 -12.63 -18.36
CA ASP A 382 -10.35 -12.21 -19.35
C ASP A 382 -8.92 -12.68 -18.98
N TYR A 383 -8.75 -13.21 -17.76
CA TYR A 383 -7.47 -13.68 -17.21
C TYR A 383 -7.54 -15.16 -16.76
N PRO A 384 -7.94 -16.10 -17.63
CA PRO A 384 -8.14 -17.51 -17.26
C PRO A 384 -6.84 -18.22 -16.85
N HIS A 385 -5.68 -17.60 -17.07
CA HIS A 385 -4.36 -18.09 -16.71
C HIS A 385 -3.59 -17.11 -15.81
N GLY A 386 -4.31 -16.16 -15.19
CA GLY A 386 -3.73 -15.12 -14.37
C GLY A 386 -2.85 -14.15 -15.14
N LEU A 387 -2.08 -13.34 -14.40
CA LEU A 387 -1.25 -12.28 -14.95
C LEU A 387 0.17 -12.32 -14.36
N GLY A 388 1.15 -11.93 -15.18
CA GLY A 388 2.55 -11.82 -14.77
C GLY A 388 3.30 -13.16 -14.76
N PRO A 389 4.57 -13.17 -14.31
CA PRO A 389 5.48 -14.30 -14.51
C PRO A 389 5.06 -15.61 -13.81
N GLN A 390 4.34 -15.52 -12.68
CA GLN A 390 3.80 -16.68 -11.95
C GLN A 390 2.34 -16.98 -12.30
N GLY A 391 1.73 -16.22 -13.23
CA GLY A 391 0.32 -16.34 -13.58
C GLY A 391 -0.59 -16.05 -12.38
N ASP A 392 -0.30 -15.00 -11.61
CA ASP A 392 -1.05 -14.64 -10.41
C ASP A 392 -2.55 -14.55 -10.74
N VAL A 393 -3.38 -15.17 -9.92
CA VAL A 393 -4.83 -15.12 -10.08
C VAL A 393 -5.31 -13.67 -10.02
N ILE A 394 -6.17 -13.30 -10.97
CA ILE A 394 -6.81 -11.99 -11.09
C ILE A 394 -8.28 -12.16 -10.68
N ARG A 395 -8.69 -11.49 -9.60
CA ARG A 395 -10.03 -11.62 -9.04
C ARG A 395 -10.90 -10.40 -9.32
N ILE A 396 -10.33 -9.19 -9.34
CA ILE A 396 -10.97 -7.86 -9.52
C ILE A 396 -12.01 -7.53 -8.43
N TYR A 397 -12.75 -8.52 -7.98
CA TYR A 397 -13.65 -8.49 -6.86
C TYR A 397 -12.92 -9.08 -5.65
N ASN A 398 -12.48 -8.21 -4.74
CA ASN A 398 -11.81 -8.59 -3.50
C ASN A 398 -12.61 -8.11 -2.29
N TYR A 399 -12.32 -8.68 -1.12
CA TYR A 399 -13.05 -8.42 0.12
C TYR A 399 -12.52 -7.16 0.81
N VAL A 400 -13.27 -6.66 1.79
CA VAL A 400 -12.94 -5.43 2.51
C VAL A 400 -13.00 -5.67 4.01
N ARG A 401 -12.00 -5.16 4.73
CA ARG A 401 -12.03 -5.04 6.19
C ARG A 401 -11.84 -3.56 6.56
N PRO A 402 -12.92 -2.84 6.88
CA PRO A 402 -12.87 -1.44 7.24
C PRO A 402 -12.01 -1.18 8.48
N VAL A 403 -11.34 -0.04 8.49
CA VAL A 403 -10.55 0.48 9.61
C VAL A 403 -11.00 1.90 9.93
N ARG A 404 -10.79 2.33 11.16
CA ARG A 404 -10.94 3.71 11.62
C ARG A 404 -9.84 4.07 12.61
N SER A 405 -9.80 5.36 12.97
CA SER A 405 -8.77 5.94 13.85
C SER A 405 -7.35 5.88 13.23
N GLY A 406 -6.34 6.27 14.01
CA GLY A 406 -4.98 6.53 13.52
C GLY A 406 -4.80 7.99 13.09
N ALA A 407 -3.56 8.39 12.79
CA ALA A 407 -3.20 9.74 12.39
C ALA A 407 -3.70 10.11 10.97
N ALA A 408 -4.89 9.68 10.56
CA ALA A 408 -5.42 9.80 9.20
C ALA A 408 -6.33 11.04 9.05
N ASN A 409 -5.72 12.20 8.84
CA ASN A 409 -6.46 13.43 8.56
C ASN A 409 -6.87 13.47 7.09
N ILE A 410 -8.14 13.80 6.81
CA ILE A 410 -8.59 13.96 5.42
C ILE A 410 -7.85 15.14 4.79
N THR A 411 -7.29 14.91 3.61
CA THR A 411 -6.75 15.97 2.76
C THR A 411 -7.56 16.07 1.46
N THR A 412 -7.74 17.29 0.99
CA THR A 412 -8.36 17.62 -0.30
C THR A 412 -7.39 18.37 -1.21
N THR A 413 -6.10 18.41 -0.85
CA THR A 413 -5.05 19.01 -1.66
C THR A 413 -3.90 18.03 -1.80
N GLU A 414 -3.17 18.17 -2.92
CA GLU A 414 -1.95 17.42 -3.18
C GLU A 414 -0.83 18.41 -3.57
N PRO A 415 0.44 18.11 -3.26
CA PRO A 415 1.54 18.98 -3.66
C PRO A 415 1.72 18.98 -5.18
N PRO A 416 2.37 20.00 -5.77
CA PRO A 416 2.65 20.02 -7.20
C PRO A 416 3.42 18.77 -7.67
N LEU A 417 3.28 18.43 -8.96
CA LEU A 417 4.07 17.36 -9.55
C LEU A 417 5.57 17.70 -9.51
N THR A 418 6.38 16.72 -9.12
CA THR A 418 7.84 16.80 -9.19
C THR A 418 8.31 16.83 -10.65
N LYS A 419 9.57 17.24 -10.88
CA LYS A 419 10.17 17.22 -12.24
C LYS A 419 10.13 15.83 -12.87
N GLN A 420 10.38 14.79 -12.08
CA GLN A 420 10.37 13.40 -12.54
C GLN A 420 8.96 12.94 -12.90
N GLU A 421 7.96 13.22 -12.06
CA GLU A 421 6.55 12.93 -12.34
C GLU A 421 6.08 13.65 -13.61
N LYS A 422 6.45 14.93 -13.80
CA LYS A 422 6.13 15.68 -15.03
C LYS A 422 6.74 15.04 -16.26
N GLN A 423 8.01 14.61 -16.21
CA GLN A 423 8.65 13.93 -17.34
C GLN A 423 7.94 12.63 -17.70
N GLN A 424 7.55 11.84 -16.69
CA GLN A 424 6.79 10.61 -16.90
C GLN A 424 5.40 10.88 -17.50
N TYR A 425 4.72 11.94 -17.05
CA TYR A 425 3.44 12.37 -17.60
C TYR A 425 3.57 12.82 -19.07
N LYS A 426 4.61 13.60 -19.39
CA LYS A 426 4.91 14.05 -20.76
C LYS A 426 5.11 12.90 -21.74
N GLN A 427 5.87 11.88 -21.31
CA GLN A 427 6.15 10.70 -22.13
C GLN A 427 4.89 9.86 -22.38
N SER A 428 3.99 9.78 -21.40
CA SER A 428 2.77 8.96 -21.49
C SER A 428 1.59 9.71 -22.12
N ASN A 429 1.52 11.04 -22.01
CA ASN A 429 0.36 11.85 -22.37
C ASN A 429 0.74 13.20 -23.03
N PRO A 430 1.35 13.22 -24.24
CA PRO A 430 1.88 14.45 -24.85
C PRO A 430 0.81 15.53 -25.13
N ALA A 431 -0.42 15.12 -25.47
CA ALA A 431 -1.50 16.04 -25.78
C ALA A 431 -1.96 16.86 -24.56
N LEU A 432 -1.98 16.23 -23.38
CA LEU A 432 -2.42 16.86 -22.13
C LEU A 432 -1.36 17.86 -21.64
N ASP A 433 -0.09 17.51 -21.80
CA ASP A 433 1.02 18.43 -21.50
C ASP A 433 1.00 19.68 -22.38
N ASN A 434 0.74 19.53 -23.68
CA ASN A 434 0.61 20.66 -24.60
C ASN A 434 -0.54 21.61 -24.21
N PHE A 435 -1.64 21.08 -23.68
CA PHE A 435 -2.75 21.91 -23.21
C PHE A 435 -2.32 22.81 -22.04
N ILE A 436 -1.69 22.24 -21.02
CA ILE A 436 -1.24 22.99 -19.83
C ILE A 436 -0.17 24.01 -20.20
N ASN A 437 0.90 23.60 -20.91
CA ASN A 437 2.01 24.51 -21.26
C ASN A 437 1.55 25.72 -22.10
N ARG A 438 0.45 25.58 -22.84
CA ARG A 438 -0.09 26.65 -23.69
C ARG A 438 -0.87 27.69 -22.90
N LEU A 439 -1.52 27.29 -21.80
CA LEU A 439 -2.48 28.13 -21.07
C LEU A 439 -1.98 28.56 -19.69
N ASP A 440 -1.13 27.77 -19.04
CA ASP A 440 -0.52 28.13 -17.76
C ASP A 440 0.46 29.30 -17.94
N HIS A 441 -0.01 30.52 -17.70
CA HIS A 441 0.75 31.75 -17.89
C HIS A 441 1.62 32.08 -16.68
N ASN A 442 1.23 31.59 -15.49
CA ASN A 442 1.90 31.91 -14.23
C ASN A 442 2.94 30.82 -13.80
N GLY A 443 2.90 29.64 -14.42
CA GLY A 443 3.86 28.55 -14.22
C GLY A 443 3.55 27.62 -13.04
N ASP A 444 2.35 27.68 -12.45
CA ASP A 444 1.93 26.85 -11.31
C ASP A 444 1.48 25.43 -11.70
N ASN A 445 1.50 25.09 -12.99
CA ASN A 445 1.18 23.79 -13.60
C ASN A 445 -0.29 23.43 -13.55
N LYS A 446 -1.14 24.44 -13.50
CA LYS A 446 -2.58 24.32 -13.60
C LYS A 446 -3.11 25.53 -14.35
N VAL A 447 -4.29 25.42 -14.91
CA VAL A 447 -4.91 26.50 -15.70
C VAL A 447 -6.05 27.08 -14.87
N SER A 448 -5.86 28.30 -14.39
CA SER A 448 -6.91 29.07 -13.73
C SER A 448 -8.01 29.48 -14.69
N ARG A 449 -9.16 29.92 -14.15
CA ARG A 449 -10.26 30.45 -14.98
C ARG A 449 -9.84 31.63 -15.87
N SER A 450 -8.90 32.46 -15.41
CA SER A 450 -8.35 33.60 -16.14
C SER A 450 -7.38 33.21 -17.25
N GLU A 451 -6.69 32.08 -17.11
CA GLU A 451 -5.75 31.53 -18.08
C GLU A 451 -6.45 30.74 -19.18
N PHE A 452 -7.63 30.19 -18.88
CA PHE A 452 -8.38 29.39 -19.84
C PHE A 452 -8.99 30.24 -20.95
N ASP A 453 -8.52 30.04 -22.17
CA ASP A 453 -8.91 30.75 -23.39
C ASP A 453 -10.21 30.24 -24.06
N GLY A 454 -10.87 29.24 -23.47
CA GLY A 454 -12.11 28.65 -23.96
C GLY A 454 -13.39 29.13 -23.27
N PRO A 455 -14.57 28.64 -23.71
CA PRO A 455 -15.86 28.99 -23.11
C PRO A 455 -15.94 28.62 -21.62
N SER A 456 -16.56 29.48 -20.78
CA SER A 456 -16.67 29.26 -19.33
C SER A 456 -17.32 27.92 -18.93
N GLN A 457 -18.24 27.42 -19.75
CA GLN A 457 -18.91 26.15 -19.52
C GLN A 457 -17.96 24.96 -19.71
N HIS A 458 -16.99 25.06 -20.62
CA HIS A 458 -15.98 24.02 -20.81
C HIS A 458 -15.02 23.97 -19.64
N PHE A 459 -14.69 25.12 -19.04
CA PHE A 459 -13.86 25.15 -17.83
C PHE A 459 -14.49 24.29 -16.72
N LYS A 460 -15.78 24.53 -16.42
CA LYS A 460 -16.52 23.76 -15.41
C LYS A 460 -16.65 22.26 -15.72
N TYR A 461 -16.59 21.90 -17.00
CA TYR A 461 -16.64 20.50 -17.40
C TYR A 461 -15.27 19.81 -17.21
N LEU A 462 -14.18 20.56 -17.39
CA LEU A 462 -12.81 20.05 -17.25
C LEU A 462 -12.35 20.03 -15.78
N ASP A 463 -12.74 21.03 -14.99
CA ASP A 463 -12.53 21.12 -13.54
C ASP A 463 -13.40 20.07 -12.82
N ARG A 464 -12.89 18.82 -12.74
CA ARG A 464 -13.66 17.67 -12.27
C ARG A 464 -13.72 17.61 -10.75
N ASN A 465 -12.71 18.15 -10.06
CA ASN A 465 -12.69 18.24 -8.60
C ASN A 465 -13.34 19.54 -8.07
N ASN A 466 -13.74 20.47 -8.94
CA ASN A 466 -14.35 21.77 -8.63
C ASN A 466 -13.44 22.66 -7.77
N ASP A 467 -12.12 22.64 -8.01
CA ASP A 467 -11.15 23.44 -7.27
C ASP A 467 -10.84 24.81 -7.94
N ASN A 468 -11.50 25.11 -9.06
CA ASN A 468 -11.31 26.28 -9.93
C ASN A 468 -10.01 26.30 -10.73
N TYR A 469 -9.37 25.14 -10.91
CA TYR A 469 -8.22 24.97 -11.76
C TYR A 469 -8.39 23.74 -12.67
N ILE A 470 -7.72 23.75 -13.82
CA ILE A 470 -7.59 22.56 -14.67
C ILE A 470 -6.15 22.09 -14.57
N THR A 471 -5.93 20.93 -13.94
CA THR A 471 -4.61 20.31 -13.82
C THR A 471 -4.26 19.47 -15.05
N LEU A 472 -3.02 18.96 -15.12
CA LEU A 472 -2.59 17.99 -16.14
C LEU A 472 -3.51 16.76 -16.24
N ASP A 473 -4.11 16.33 -15.12
CA ASP A 473 -4.99 15.17 -15.11
C ASP A 473 -6.35 15.48 -15.73
N GLU A 474 -6.80 16.73 -15.64
CA GLU A 474 -8.08 17.26 -16.11
C GLU A 474 -8.03 17.80 -17.54
N ALA A 475 -6.82 18.03 -18.04
CA ALA A 475 -6.60 18.52 -19.38
C ALA A 475 -7.26 17.61 -20.44
N PRO A 476 -7.96 18.19 -21.43
CA PRO A 476 -8.57 17.40 -22.50
C PRO A 476 -7.50 16.78 -23.40
N SER A 477 -7.70 15.52 -23.77
CA SER A 477 -6.78 14.78 -24.65
C SER A 477 -6.97 15.06 -26.15
N GLY A 478 -7.93 15.91 -26.52
CA GLY A 478 -8.26 16.25 -27.92
C GLY A 478 -9.34 17.33 -28.03
N PRO A 479 -9.64 17.81 -29.25
CA PRO A 479 -10.67 18.83 -29.47
C PRO A 479 -12.06 18.33 -29.04
N PRO A 480 -12.98 19.23 -28.64
CA PRO A 480 -14.33 18.85 -28.21
C PRO A 480 -15.03 18.02 -29.28
N ASN A 481 -15.63 16.89 -28.88
CA ASN A 481 -16.41 16.07 -29.79
C ASN A 481 -17.66 16.86 -30.21
N GLN A 482 -17.75 17.27 -31.48
CA GLN A 482 -18.82 18.16 -32.00
C GLN A 482 -20.23 17.54 -31.97
N GLN A 483 -20.40 16.34 -31.41
CA GLN A 483 -21.66 15.57 -31.40
C GLN A 483 -22.36 15.48 -30.04
N ALA A 484 -21.88 16.10 -28.96
CA ALA A 484 -22.63 16.16 -27.72
C ALA A 484 -23.60 17.37 -27.75
N PRO A 485 -24.92 17.20 -27.88
CA PRO A 485 -25.84 18.32 -27.81
C PRO A 485 -25.85 18.88 -26.38
N PRO A 486 -26.00 20.21 -26.21
CA PRO A 486 -26.05 20.80 -24.87
C PRO A 486 -27.24 20.22 -24.09
N PRO A 487 -27.09 19.99 -22.76
CA PRO A 487 -28.20 19.52 -21.94
C PRO A 487 -29.36 20.52 -22.04
N ARG A 488 -30.54 20.01 -22.41
CA ARG A 488 -31.78 20.79 -22.43
C ARG A 488 -31.99 21.41 -21.05
N LYS A 489 -32.00 22.74 -20.97
CA LYS A 489 -32.53 23.47 -19.81
C LYS A 489 -33.96 22.97 -19.59
N ARG A 490 -34.21 22.25 -18.49
CA ARG A 490 -35.57 22.06 -17.99
C ARG A 490 -36.05 23.45 -17.56
N ARG A 491 -37.08 23.95 -18.24
CA ARG A 491 -37.86 25.12 -17.79
C ARG A 491 -38.70 24.72 -16.59
#